data_AF-A0A317VLE4-F1
#
_entry.id   AF-A0A317VLE4-F1
#
_cell.length_a   1.000
_cell.length_b   1.000
_cell.length_c   1.000
_cell.angle_alpha   90.00
_cell.angle_beta   90.00
_cell.angle_gamma   90.00
#
_symmetry.space_group_name_H-M   'P 1'
#
loop_
_entity.id
_entity.type
_entity.pdbx_description
1 polymer ?
#
loop_
_entity_poly.entity_id
_entity_poly.type
_entity_poly.pdbx_seq_one_letter_code
_entity_poly.pdbx_strand_id
1 'polypeptide(L)'
;MVQGSLKKKPAGNSGNLVKRPSALGPKRGPRQIAPKKTTLVKQQKLTKKLTAGLVARTEKNLAEKAGHLELLAGGKKDKKKDTKGNVKK
;
A
#
# COMPACT_ATOMS: atom_id res chain seq x y z
N MET A 1 47.99 -6.77 1.81
CA MET A 1 47.46 -7.69 2.85
C MET A 1 45.94 -7.57 2.83
N VAL A 2 45.25 -8.62 2.42
CA VAL A 2 43.79 -8.66 2.21
C VAL A 2 43.13 -9.34 3.41
N GLN A 3 42.19 -8.66 4.07
CA GLN A 3 41.43 -9.20 5.19
C GLN A 3 39.99 -9.49 4.77
N GLY A 4 39.73 -10.77 4.48
CA GLY A 4 38.49 -11.50 4.79
C GLY A 4 37.20 -11.16 4.05
N SER A 5 36.82 -12.01 3.11
CA SER A 5 35.46 -12.10 2.54
C SER A 5 34.47 -12.72 3.55
N LEU A 6 33.49 -11.93 4.00
CA LEU A 6 32.38 -12.44 4.82
C LEU A 6 31.33 -13.15 3.95
N LYS A 7 31.06 -14.42 4.31
CA LYS A 7 30.18 -15.39 3.65
C LYS A 7 28.69 -14.98 3.73
N LYS A 8 27.93 -15.12 2.63
CA LYS A 8 26.51 -14.72 2.45
C LYS A 8 25.46 -15.79 2.87
N LYS A 9 24.26 -15.35 3.30
CA LYS A 9 22.88 -15.61 2.73
C LYS A 9 21.76 -15.44 3.79
N PRO A 10 20.46 -15.35 3.43
CA PRO A 10 19.76 -14.60 2.37
C PRO A 10 18.69 -13.64 2.96
N ALA A 11 18.07 -12.81 2.12
CA ALA A 11 16.86 -12.07 2.47
C ALA A 11 15.69 -13.04 2.75
N GLY A 12 14.99 -12.86 3.88
CA GLY A 12 13.80 -13.65 4.23
C GLY A 12 13.16 -13.23 5.56
N ASN A 13 12.06 -12.48 5.46
CA ASN A 13 11.00 -12.17 6.43
C ASN A 13 11.13 -12.67 7.90
N SER A 14 11.26 -11.72 8.81
CA SER A 14 10.45 -11.65 10.05
C SER A 14 10.46 -10.18 10.50
N GLY A 15 9.33 -9.48 10.55
CA GLY A 15 8.31 -9.79 11.52
C GLY A 15 8.78 -9.44 12.92
N ASN A 16 9.37 -8.25 13.13
CA ASN A 16 9.34 -7.47 14.37
C ASN A 16 10.27 -6.26 14.18
N LEU A 17 9.72 -5.16 13.67
CA LEU A 17 10.33 -3.85 13.92
C LEU A 17 10.38 -3.71 15.44
N VAL A 18 11.57 -3.82 16.00
CA VAL A 18 11.87 -3.44 17.38
C VAL A 18 11.36 -2.01 17.53
N LYS A 19 10.16 -1.86 18.09
CA LYS A 19 9.61 -0.56 18.47
C LYS A 19 10.58 0.00 19.47
N ARG A 20 11.44 0.94 19.04
CA ARG A 20 12.32 1.72 19.91
C ARG A 20 11.52 2.06 21.18
N PRO A 21 12.01 1.71 22.39
CA PRO A 21 11.28 2.00 23.60
C PRO A 21 10.99 3.50 23.61
N SER A 22 9.71 3.86 23.71
CA SER A 22 9.31 5.25 23.84
C SER A 22 10.10 5.82 25.00
N ALA A 23 10.88 6.87 24.74
CA ALA A 23 11.74 7.54 25.71
C ALA A 23 11.05 7.65 27.06
N LEU A 24 11.82 7.51 28.16
CA LEU A 24 11.41 7.51 29.57
C LEU A 24 10.64 8.76 30.06
N GLY A 25 10.00 9.52 29.17
CA GLY A 25 9.10 10.61 29.47
C GLY A 25 7.62 10.18 29.52
N PRO A 26 6.74 11.07 29.99
CA PRO A 26 5.31 10.81 30.06
C PRO A 26 4.74 10.43 28.70
N LYS A 27 3.75 9.53 28.71
CA LYS A 27 3.07 9.08 27.49
C LYS A 27 2.56 10.31 26.71
N ARG A 28 2.96 10.39 25.44
CA ARG A 28 2.51 11.47 24.54
C ARG A 28 0.99 11.49 24.49
N GLY A 29 0.41 12.67 24.70
CA GLY A 29 -1.04 12.88 24.59
C GLY A 29 -1.58 12.56 23.18
N PRO A 30 -2.90 12.59 23.01
CA PRO A 30 -3.52 12.32 21.72
C PRO A 30 -2.98 13.28 20.66
N ARG A 31 -2.45 12.73 19.57
CA ARG A 31 -1.85 13.51 18.47
C ARG A 31 -2.88 14.29 17.65
N GLN A 32 -4.16 13.96 17.79
CA GLN A 32 -5.25 14.59 17.07
C GLN A 32 -6.32 15.06 18.05
N ILE A 33 -6.50 16.37 18.15
CA ILE A 33 -7.50 17.02 18.99
C ILE A 33 -8.67 17.42 18.10
N ALA A 34 -9.89 17.09 18.51
CA ALA A 34 -11.09 17.45 17.76
C ALA A 34 -11.27 18.99 17.73
N PRO A 35 -11.64 19.58 16.58
CA PRO A 35 -11.89 21.00 16.51
C PRO A 35 -13.11 21.37 17.36
N LYS A 36 -12.93 22.35 18.26
CA LYS A 36 -14.01 22.86 19.12
C LYS A 36 -14.85 23.95 18.45
N LYS A 37 -14.27 24.68 17.49
CA LYS A 37 -14.94 25.76 16.76
C LYS A 37 -15.86 25.18 15.68
N THR A 38 -17.08 25.70 15.60
CA THR A 38 -18.11 25.23 14.65
C THR A 38 -17.68 25.35 13.19
N THR A 39 -16.93 26.40 12.85
CA THR A 39 -16.37 26.63 11.51
C THR A 39 -15.38 25.52 11.11
N LEU A 40 -14.49 25.14 12.01
CA LEU A 40 -13.49 24.08 11.79
C LEU A 40 -14.13 22.69 11.70
N VAL A 41 -15.20 22.44 12.47
CA VAL A 41 -15.99 21.20 12.34
C VAL A 41 -16.62 21.10 10.95
N LYS A 42 -17.19 22.20 10.43
CA LYS A 42 -17.74 22.24 9.07
C LYS A 42 -16.66 21.98 8.01
N GLN A 43 -15.50 22.62 8.14
CA GLN A 43 -14.38 22.41 7.22
C GLN A 43 -13.88 20.96 7.25
N GLN A 44 -13.74 20.35 8.43
CA GLN A 44 -13.32 18.95 8.54
C GLN A 44 -14.33 17.98 7.91
N LYS A 45 -15.63 18.28 7.98
CA LYS A 45 -16.66 17.49 7.28
C LYS A 45 -16.53 17.63 5.76
N LEU A 46 -16.28 18.84 5.27
CA LEU A 46 -16.08 19.09 3.84
C LEU A 46 -14.83 18.38 3.32
N THR A 47 -13.69 18.50 4.02
CA THR A 47 -12.45 17.82 3.61
C THR A 47 -12.63 16.31 3.54
N LYS A 48 -13.29 15.69 4.53
CA LYS A 48 -13.62 14.25 4.51
C LYS A 48 -14.45 13.84 3.30
N LYS A 49 -15.46 14.63 2.91
CA LYS A 49 -16.30 14.32 1.73
C LYS A 49 -15.50 14.42 0.43
N LEU A 50 -14.69 15.48 0.29
CA LEU A 50 -13.89 15.72 -0.90
C LEU A 50 -12.78 14.67 -1.06
N THR A 51 -12.10 14.30 0.03
CA THR A 51 -11.07 13.26 -0.02
C THR A 51 -11.66 11.90 -0.36
N ALA A 52 -12.82 11.53 0.20
CA ALA A 52 -13.51 10.28 -0.16
C ALA A 52 -13.86 10.23 -1.65
N GLY A 53 -14.37 11.32 -2.21
CA GLY A 53 -14.66 11.41 -3.66
C GLY A 53 -13.41 11.32 -4.54
N LEU A 54 -12.31 11.96 -4.13
CA LEU A 54 -11.03 11.86 -4.84
C LEU A 54 -10.48 10.43 -4.78
N VAL A 55 -10.52 9.77 -3.62
CA VAL A 55 -10.09 8.37 -3.47
C VAL A 55 -10.91 7.46 -4.38
N ALA A 56 -12.25 7.56 -4.37
CA ALA A 56 -13.09 6.74 -5.24
C ALA A 56 -12.80 6.96 -6.74
N ARG A 57 -12.49 8.19 -7.17
CA ARG A 57 -12.05 8.46 -8.55
C ARG A 57 -10.68 7.86 -8.85
N THR A 58 -9.75 7.93 -7.91
CA THR A 58 -8.43 7.31 -8.09
C THR A 58 -8.51 5.80 -8.15
N GLU A 59 -9.37 5.17 -7.35
CA GLU A 59 -9.62 3.72 -7.40
C GLU A 59 -10.22 3.30 -8.74
N LYS A 60 -11.20 4.05 -9.27
CA LYS A 60 -11.73 3.81 -10.61
C LYS A 60 -10.67 3.93 -11.69
N ASN A 61 -9.88 5.01 -11.67
CA ASN A 61 -8.81 5.21 -12.66
C ASN A 61 -7.74 4.10 -12.60
N LEU A 62 -7.41 3.61 -11.39
CA LEU A 62 -6.49 2.49 -11.23
C LEU A 62 -7.10 1.18 -11.72
N ALA A 63 -8.39 0.94 -11.46
CA ALA A 63 -9.11 -0.24 -11.94
C ALA A 63 -9.26 -0.23 -13.47
N GLU A 64 -9.54 0.92 -14.08
CA GLU A 64 -9.57 1.08 -15.54
C GLU A 64 -8.19 0.82 -16.15
N LYS A 65 -7.12 1.39 -15.57
CA LYS A 65 -5.75 1.12 -16.01
C LYS A 65 -5.34 -0.33 -15.81
N ALA A 66 -5.72 -0.95 -14.69
CA ALA A 66 -5.43 -2.35 -14.40
C ALA A 66 -6.24 -3.28 -15.31
N GLY A 67 -7.53 -3.03 -15.52
CA GLY A 67 -8.38 -3.78 -16.45
C GLY A 67 -7.93 -3.61 -17.89
N HIS A 68 -7.52 -2.39 -18.28
CA HIS A 68 -6.87 -2.14 -19.57
C HIS A 68 -5.52 -2.88 -19.69
N LEU A 69 -4.72 -2.92 -18.62
CA LEU A 69 -3.48 -3.70 -18.60
C LEU A 69 -3.74 -5.21 -18.62
N GLU A 70 -4.81 -5.71 -18.00
CA GLU A 70 -5.23 -7.11 -18.13
C GLU A 70 -5.62 -7.43 -19.58
N LEU A 71 -6.23 -6.49 -20.30
CA LEU A 71 -6.50 -6.63 -21.74
C LEU A 71 -5.22 -6.63 -22.59
N LEU A 72 -4.22 -5.80 -22.24
CA LEU A 72 -2.95 -5.73 -22.97
C LEU A 72 -2.00 -6.90 -22.66
N ALA A 73 -1.93 -7.35 -21.41
CA ALA A 73 -1.01 -8.39 -20.96
C ALA A 73 -1.59 -9.81 -21.09
N GLY A 74 -2.83 -9.95 -21.57
CA GLY A 74 -3.59 -11.19 -21.53
C GLY A 74 -3.96 -11.55 -20.09
N GLY A 75 -5.26 -11.52 -19.77
CA GLY A 75 -5.72 -11.78 -18.42
C GLY A 75 -5.35 -13.18 -17.96
N LYS A 76 -5.53 -13.50 -16.66
CA LYS A 76 -5.29 -14.86 -16.14
C LYS A 76 -6.05 -15.95 -16.92
N LYS A 77 -7.14 -15.59 -17.59
CA LYS A 77 -7.93 -16.46 -18.47
C LYS A 77 -7.23 -16.73 -19.82
N ASP A 78 -6.50 -15.78 -20.38
CA ASP A 78 -5.78 -15.95 -21.64
C ASP A 78 -4.52 -16.80 -21.45
N LYS A 79 -3.77 -16.59 -20.35
CA LYS A 79 -2.67 -17.49 -19.96
C LYS A 79 -3.12 -18.94 -19.73
N LYS A 80 -4.37 -19.16 -19.28
CA LYS A 80 -4.96 -20.50 -19.15
C LYS A 80 -5.33 -21.14 -20.49
N LYS A 81 -5.60 -20.35 -21.53
CA LYS A 81 -5.84 -20.86 -22.89
C LYS A 81 -4.52 -21.22 -23.57
N ASP A 82 -3.48 -20.40 -23.41
CA ASP A 82 -2.14 -20.68 -23.97
C ASP A 82 -1.52 -21.95 -23.38
N THR A 83 -1.67 -22.15 -22.07
CA THR A 83 -1.18 -23.36 -21.38
C THR A 83 -1.94 -24.64 -21.75
N LYS A 84 -3.23 -24.56 -22.13
CA LYS A 84 -3.99 -25.73 -22.61
C LYS A 84 -3.77 -26.01 -24.10
N GLY A 85 -3.46 -25.00 -24.91
CA GLY A 85 -3.13 -25.14 -26.33
C GLY A 85 -1.77 -25.78 -26.57
N ASN A 86 -0.80 -25.56 -25.68
CA ASN A 86 0.58 -26.04 -25.85
C ASN A 86 0.84 -27.49 -25.37
N VAL A 87 -0.18 -28.19 -24.85
CA VAL A 87 -0.08 -29.60 -24.40
C VAL A 87 -0.56 -30.58 -25.49
N LYS A 88 -0.99 -30.08 -26.66
CA LYS A 88 -1.51 -30.88 -27.79
C LYS A 88 -0.63 -30.88 -29.04
N LYS A 89 0.66 -30.58 -28.94
CA LYS A 89 1.63 -30.80 -30.03
C LYS A 89 2.78 -31.66 -29.53
#